data_AF-A0A2S9FFQ6-F1
#
_entry.id   AF-A0A2S9FFQ6-F1
#
_cell.length_a   1.000
_cell.length_b   1.000
_cell.length_c   1.000
_cell.angle_alpha   90.00
_cell.angle_beta   90.00
_cell.angle_gamma   90.00
#
_symmetry.space_group_name_H-M   'P 1'
#
loop_
_entity.id
_entity.type
_entity.pdbx_description
1 polymer ?
#
loop_
_entity_poly.entity_id
_entity_poly.type
_entity_poly.pdbx_seq_one_letter_code
_entity_poly.pdbx_strand_id
1 'polypeptide(L)'
;MIPEADRIAAAQAYISALASHQADAVPFAPGCTRVEIGLKTGFSGNHLRRSLNRGLQYKVIKAVTTPEFTVDGDTVRARFELSTKPNLAGR
;
A
#
# COMPACT_ATOMS: atom_id res chain seq x y z
N MET A 1 19.28 13.74 0.21
CA MET A 1 18.20 13.49 -0.78
C MET A 1 18.06 11.99 -0.93
N ILE A 2 16.85 11.44 -0.83
CA ILE A 2 16.64 9.99 -1.04
C ILE A 2 16.78 9.71 -2.55
N PRO A 3 17.51 8.67 -2.98
CA PRO A 3 17.57 8.26 -4.38
C PRO A 3 16.19 7.93 -4.96
N GLU A 4 16.00 8.13 -6.26
CA GLU A 4 14.76 7.79 -6.96
C GLU A 4 14.40 6.30 -6.80
N ALA A 5 15.39 5.44 -6.99
CA ALA A 5 15.24 4.00 -6.83
C ALA A 5 14.73 3.61 -5.44
N ASP A 6 15.19 4.29 -4.38
CA ASP A 6 14.76 4.02 -3.00
C ASP A 6 13.32 4.48 -2.75
N ARG A 7 12.90 5.59 -3.35
CA ARG A 7 11.49 6.05 -3.31
C ARG A 7 10.57 5.06 -4.03
N ILE A 8 10.98 4.59 -5.21
CA ILE A 8 10.25 3.57 -5.96
C ILE A 8 10.20 2.26 -5.17
N ALA A 9 11.31 1.84 -4.56
CA ALA A 9 11.37 0.64 -3.74
C ALA A 9 10.41 0.72 -2.53
N ALA A 10 10.32 1.88 -1.88
CA ALA A 10 9.36 2.11 -0.79
C ALA A 10 7.90 1.99 -1.27
N ALA A 11 7.57 2.58 -2.42
CA ALA A 11 6.24 2.48 -3.03
C ALA A 11 5.91 1.05 -3.46
N GLN A 12 6.86 0.35 -4.08
CA GLN A 12 6.73 -1.06 -4.46
C GLN A 12 6.52 -1.95 -3.24
N ALA A 13 7.24 -1.73 -2.14
CA ALA A 13 7.04 -2.48 -0.91
C ALA A 13 5.62 -2.30 -0.36
N TYR A 14 5.09 -1.07 -0.35
CA TYR A 14 3.71 -0.79 0.06
C TYR A 14 2.69 -1.53 -0.81
N ILE A 15 2.83 -1.44 -2.15
CA ILE A 15 1.89 -2.07 -3.10
C ILE A 15 1.95 -3.59 -2.99
N SER A 16 3.15 -4.16 -2.86
CA SER A 16 3.33 -5.60 -2.67
C SER A 16 2.68 -6.09 -1.38
N ALA A 17 2.78 -5.29 -0.31
CA ALA A 17 2.16 -5.58 0.99
C ALA A 17 0.62 -5.58 0.94
N LEU A 18 -0.02 -4.91 -0.04
CA LEU A 18 -1.47 -4.99 -0.22
C LEU A 18 -1.93 -6.42 -0.49
N ALA A 19 -1.20 -7.14 -1.36
CA ALA A 19 -1.53 -8.51 -1.76
C ALA A 19 -0.87 -9.58 -0.88
N SER A 20 0.35 -9.35 -0.40
CA SER A 20 1.04 -10.31 0.48
C SER A 20 0.53 -10.28 1.92
N HIS A 21 -0.09 -9.16 2.32
CA HIS A 21 -0.48 -8.86 3.69
C HIS A 21 0.70 -8.89 4.66
N GLN A 22 1.91 -8.58 4.17
CA GLN A 22 3.13 -8.50 4.96
C GLN A 22 3.81 -7.15 4.73
N ALA A 23 3.72 -6.29 5.75
CA ALA A 23 4.18 -4.91 5.72
C ALA A 23 5.37 -4.63 6.66
N ASP A 24 6.01 -5.67 7.19
CA ASP A 24 7.13 -5.52 8.14
C ASP A 24 8.31 -4.79 7.51
N ALA A 25 8.57 -5.04 6.22
CA ALA A 25 9.63 -4.38 5.45
C ALA A 25 9.22 -3.03 4.85
N VAL A 26 7.96 -2.58 4.99
CA VAL A 26 7.52 -1.30 4.42
C VAL A 26 8.09 -0.15 5.26
N PRO A 27 8.84 0.80 4.68
CA PRO A 27 9.53 1.87 5.40
C PRO A 27 8.58 3.03 5.75
N PHE A 28 7.50 2.76 6.48
CA PHE A 28 6.58 3.81 6.91
C PHE A 28 7.27 4.79 7.88
N ALA A 29 7.24 6.08 7.54
CA ALA A 29 7.59 7.14 8.49
C ALA A 29 6.60 7.14 9.69
N PRO A 30 7.05 7.45 10.92
CA PRO A 30 6.18 7.37 12.11
C PRO A 30 4.87 8.16 11.98
N GLY A 31 4.94 9.38 11.44
CA GLY A 31 3.80 10.29 11.25
C GLY A 31 3.07 10.16 9.91
N CYS A 32 3.35 9.13 9.09
CA CYS A 32 2.72 9.03 7.79
C CYS A 32 1.21 8.77 7.91
N THR A 33 0.48 9.28 6.93
CA THR A 33 -0.98 9.19 6.86
C THR A 33 -1.41 8.56 5.55
N ARG A 34 -2.60 7.99 5.52
CA ARG A 34 -3.26 7.56 4.28
C ARG A 34 -4.54 8.36 4.10
N VAL A 35 -4.76 8.80 2.86
CA VAL A 35 -5.97 9.48 2.43
C VAL A 35 -6.57 8.69 1.27
N GLU A 36 -7.84 8.31 1.41
CA GLU A 36 -8.59 7.55 0.41
C GLU A 36 -9.88 8.31 0.13
N ILE A 37 -10.09 8.69 -1.14
CA ILE A 37 -11.26 9.46 -1.59
C ILE A 37 -11.50 10.72 -0.73
N GLY A 38 -10.42 11.44 -0.40
CA GLY A 38 -10.46 12.67 0.41
C GLY A 38 -10.57 12.47 1.92
N LEU A 39 -10.70 11.24 2.42
CA LEU A 39 -10.81 10.94 3.85
C LEU A 39 -9.50 10.37 4.39
N LYS A 40 -9.05 10.85 5.55
CA LYS A 40 -7.90 10.29 6.25
C LYS A 40 -8.28 8.94 6.88
N THR A 41 -7.79 7.85 6.29
CA THR A 41 -8.05 6.46 6.72
C THR A 41 -6.85 5.81 7.42
N GLY A 42 -5.71 6.50 7.45
CA GLY A 42 -4.50 6.08 8.14
C GLY A 42 -3.88 7.22 8.94
N PHE A 43 -3.44 6.91 10.17
CA PHE A 43 -3.10 7.94 11.16
C PHE A 43 -1.63 7.89 11.64
N SER A 44 -0.92 6.80 11.38
CA SER A 44 0.50 6.64 11.68
C SER A 44 1.09 5.46 10.91
N GLY A 45 2.43 5.40 10.82
CA GLY A 45 3.12 4.26 10.19
C GLY A 45 2.84 2.93 10.89
N ASN A 46 2.74 2.92 12.22
CA ASN A 46 2.37 1.72 12.98
C ASN A 46 0.93 1.29 12.72
N HIS A 47 0.01 2.26 12.59
CA HIS A 47 -1.36 1.96 12.22
C HIS A 47 -1.41 1.35 10.81
N LEU A 48 -0.75 1.94 9.82
CA LEU A 48 -0.75 1.43 8.44
C LEU A 48 -0.19 0.00 8.35
N ARG A 49 0.94 -0.28 8.99
CA ARG A 49 1.53 -1.63 9.03
C ARG A 49 0.62 -2.67 9.68
N ARG A 50 0.04 -2.34 10.84
CA ARG A 50 -0.96 -3.22 11.49
C ARG A 50 -2.15 -3.46 10.57
N SER A 51 -2.60 -2.40 9.88
CA SER A 51 -3.73 -2.47 8.94
C SER A 51 -3.41 -3.44 7.80
N LEU A 52 -2.26 -3.30 7.14
CA LEU A 52 -1.86 -4.21 6.05
C LEU A 52 -1.67 -5.66 6.53
N ASN A 53 -1.09 -5.87 7.72
CA ASN A 53 -0.84 -7.22 8.24
C ASN A 53 -2.13 -7.94 8.72
N ARG A 54 -3.15 -7.21 9.17
CA ARG A 54 -4.28 -7.80 9.92
C ARG A 54 -5.68 -7.35 9.49
N GLY A 55 -5.79 -6.26 8.75
CA GLY A 55 -7.05 -5.63 8.37
C GLY A 55 -7.86 -6.49 7.40
N LEU A 56 -9.14 -6.70 7.72
CA LEU A 56 -10.04 -7.50 6.89
C LEU A 56 -10.18 -6.93 5.48
N GLN A 57 -10.13 -5.61 5.33
CA GLN A 57 -10.21 -4.96 4.02
C GLN A 57 -9.04 -5.28 3.09
N TYR A 58 -7.87 -5.69 3.61
CA TYR A 58 -6.76 -6.11 2.76
C TYR A 58 -6.85 -7.59 2.40
N LYS A 59 -7.41 -8.43 3.27
CA LYS A 59 -7.51 -9.88 3.04
C LYS A 59 -8.32 -10.27 1.80
N VAL A 60 -9.18 -9.37 1.30
CA VAL A 60 -9.94 -9.61 0.06
C VAL A 60 -9.09 -9.36 -1.19
N ILE A 61 -7.97 -8.65 -1.07
CA ILE A 61 -7.06 -8.36 -2.17
C ILE A 61 -6.30 -9.63 -2.53
N LYS A 62 -6.41 -10.05 -3.78
CA LYS A 62 -5.78 -11.28 -4.29
C LYS A 62 -4.40 -11.02 -4.87
N ALA A 63 -4.32 -10.00 -5.72
CA ALA A 63 -3.14 -9.71 -6.51
C ALA A 63 -3.15 -8.25 -6.94
N VAL A 64 -1.95 -7.73 -7.13
CA VAL A 64 -1.65 -6.45 -7.75
C VAL A 64 -0.77 -6.70 -8.97
N THR A 65 -0.95 -5.94 -10.04
CA THR A 65 -0.03 -6.00 -11.18
C THR A 65 1.27 -5.28 -10.88
N THR A 66 2.29 -5.50 -11.71
CA THR A 66 3.50 -4.67 -11.70
C THR A 66 3.11 -3.21 -11.91
N PRO A 67 3.44 -2.29 -10.99
CA PRO A 67 3.07 -0.89 -11.14
C PRO A 67 3.93 -0.15 -12.14
N GLU A 68 3.32 0.79 -12.85
CA GLU A 68 4.01 1.84 -13.59
C GLU A 68 4.30 3.00 -12.63
N PHE A 69 5.56 3.39 -12.51
CA PHE A 69 5.99 4.47 -11.62
C PHE A 69 6.35 5.74 -12.39
N THR A 70 5.92 6.88 -11.88
CA THR A 70 6.47 8.19 -12.24
C THR A 70 6.87 8.95 -10.98
N VAL A 71 7.97 9.69 -11.05
CA VAL A 71 8.54 10.43 -9.93
C VAL A 71 8.57 11.91 -10.26
N ASP A 72 8.03 12.72 -9.35
CA ASP A 72 7.99 14.18 -9.44
C ASP A 72 8.42 14.76 -8.08
N GLY A 73 9.67 15.23 -8.02
CA GLY A 73 10.31 15.64 -6.77
C GLY A 73 10.31 14.50 -5.73
N ASP A 74 9.60 14.72 -4.62
CA ASP A 74 9.44 13.75 -3.53
C ASP A 74 8.18 12.87 -3.70
N THR A 75 7.40 13.07 -4.75
CA THR A 75 6.17 12.32 -5.00
C THR A 75 6.43 11.15 -5.93
N VAL A 76 6.01 9.96 -5.53
CA VAL A 76 5.93 8.78 -6.40
C VAL A 76 4.47 8.52 -6.73
N ARG A 77 4.15 8.49 -8.01
CA ARG A 77 2.86 8.04 -8.52
C ARG A 77 3.02 6.61 -9.03
N ALA A 78 2.13 5.73 -8.60
CA ALA A 78 2.07 4.35 -9.05
C ALA A 78 0.70 4.08 -9.68
N ARG A 79 0.69 3.51 -10.89
CA ARG A 79 -0.53 3.01 -11.54
C ARG A 79 -0.44 1.49 -11.65
N PHE A 80 -1.43 0.79 -11.10
CA PHE A 80 -1.50 -0.67 -11.11
C PHE A 80 -2.96 -1.11 -11.03
N GLU A 81 -3.21 -2.35 -11.39
CA GLU A 81 -4.51 -2.99 -11.19
C GLU A 81 -4.50 -3.77 -9.88
N LEU A 82 -5.62 -3.72 -9.17
CA LEU A 82 -5.86 -4.46 -7.95
C LEU A 82 -7.05 -5.38 -8.17
N SER A 83 -6.83 -6.68 -8.01
CA SER A 83 -7.88 -7.69 -8.10
C SER A 83 -8.27 -8.16 -6.70
N THR A 84 -9.57 -8.29 -6.46
CA THR A 84 -10.12 -8.88 -5.23
C THR A 84 -10.64 -10.28 -5.51
N LYS A 85 -10.63 -11.15 -4.50
CA LYS A 85 -11.48 -12.35 -4.54
C LYS A 85 -12.87 -11.90 -4.12
N PRO A 86 -13.92 -12.13 -4.92
CA PRO A 86 -15.25 -12.12 -4.37
C PRO A 86 -15.34 -13.26 -3.36
N ASN A 87 -15.40 -12.96 -2.07
CA ASN A 87 -15.94 -13.91 -1.12
C ASN A 87 -17.47 -13.86 -1.32
N LEU A 88 -18.01 -14.78 -2.14
CA LEU A 88 -19.42 -15.16 -2.02
C LEU A 88 -19.60 -15.85 -0.66
N ALA A 89 -19.58 -15.08 0.42
CA ALA A 89 -20.15 -15.49 1.69
C ALA A 89 -21.64 -15.08 1.65
N GLY A 90 -22.40 -15.82 0.84
CA GLY A 90 -23.83 -15.67 0.67
C GLY A 90 -24.30 -16.75 -0.29
N ARG A 91 -25.17 -17.64 0.20
CA ARG A 91 -25.84 -18.68 -0.58
C ARG A 91 -26.56 -18.11 -1.80
#